data_AF-X1A4Q9-F1
#
_entry.id   AF-X1A4Q9-F1
#
_cell.length_a   1.000
_cell.length_b   1.000
_cell.length_c   1.000
_cell.angle_alpha   90.00
_cell.angle_beta   90.00
_cell.angle_gamma   90.00
#
_symmetry.space_group_name_H-M   'P 1'
#
loop_
_entity.id
_entity.type
_entity.pdbx_description
1 polymer ?
#
loop_
_entity_poly.entity_id
_entity_poly.type
_entity_poly.pdbx_seq_one_letter_code
_entity_poly.pdbx_strand_id
1 'polypeptide(L)'
;WFISPSMPTSFIYKTVQIGEKGGNQFWSVNKLFVEYFKKNSYKNLKNLIERWKKNPIFKKRMKIFRDCLSILKNVKNSINPSNLVLPTLIAQIDGIQTEFMIKNGLYYDIGRRGWKNRMGRIIQKKSWFLNQTLNSELLDQANDLCLNILFQESFPGTPLNNSFVTFSRHKILHGEYLRYGRIDNTIRAFLILDFLVELTN
;
A
#
# COMPACT_ATOMS: atom_id res chain seq x y z
N TRP A 1 -6.63 -1.35 -8.79
CA TRP A 1 -6.85 -1.02 -7.36
C TRP A 1 -7.22 -2.30 -6.65
N PHE A 2 -6.92 -2.43 -5.37
CA PHE A 2 -7.59 -3.43 -4.54
C PHE A 2 -8.62 -2.72 -3.68
N ILE A 3 -9.63 -3.47 -3.29
CA ILE A 3 -10.65 -3.03 -2.35
C ILE A 3 -10.17 -3.49 -0.98
N SER A 4 -9.88 -2.55 -0.09
CA SER A 4 -9.53 -2.92 1.28
C SER A 4 -10.76 -3.46 2.01
N PRO A 5 -10.64 -4.48 2.87
CA PRO A 5 -11.76 -4.98 3.70
C PRO A 5 -12.46 -3.88 4.51
N SER A 6 -11.73 -2.80 4.83
CA SER A 6 -12.27 -1.69 5.62
C SER A 6 -13.21 -0.76 4.83
N MET A 7 -13.32 -0.93 3.51
CA MET A 7 -14.16 -0.10 2.64
C MET A 7 -15.65 -0.43 2.77
N PRO A 8 -16.56 0.56 2.67
CA PRO A 8 -18.00 0.30 2.73
C PRO A 8 -18.48 -0.56 1.55
N THR A 9 -19.42 -1.48 1.79
CA THR A 9 -20.04 -2.32 0.76
C THR A 9 -20.63 -1.52 -0.41
N SER A 10 -21.18 -0.33 -0.12
CA SER A 10 -21.70 0.57 -1.15
C SER A 10 -20.62 1.09 -2.11
N PHE A 11 -19.36 1.22 -1.65
CA PHE A 11 -18.22 1.57 -2.50
C PHE A 11 -17.79 0.39 -3.38
N ILE A 12 -17.84 -0.83 -2.83
CA ILE A 12 -17.56 -2.08 -3.56
C ILE A 12 -18.54 -2.21 -4.72
N TYR A 13 -19.84 -2.07 -4.45
CA TYR A 13 -20.89 -2.16 -5.46
C TYR A 13 -20.67 -1.15 -6.61
N LYS A 14 -20.32 0.11 -6.28
CA LYS A 14 -19.99 1.12 -7.30
C LYS A 14 -18.78 0.74 -8.15
N THR A 15 -17.79 0.06 -7.57
CA THR A 15 -16.61 -0.41 -8.31
C THR A 15 -16.99 -1.52 -9.28
N VAL A 16 -17.81 -2.48 -8.85
CA VAL A 16 -18.34 -3.58 -9.70
C VAL A 16 -19.17 -3.01 -10.86
N GLN A 17 -20.08 -2.08 -10.58
CA GLN A 17 -20.88 -1.42 -11.61
C GLN A 17 -20.06 -0.68 -12.68
N ILE A 18 -18.85 -0.20 -12.35
CA ILE A 18 -17.94 0.39 -13.35
C ILE A 18 -17.34 -0.71 -14.23
N GLY A 19 -17.02 -1.88 -13.67
CA GLY A 19 -16.49 -3.02 -14.41
C GLY A 19 -17.50 -3.62 -15.39
N GLU A 20 -18.79 -3.59 -15.06
CA GLU A 20 -19.88 -4.08 -15.91
C GLU A 20 -20.22 -3.13 -17.08
N LYS A 21 -19.71 -1.89 -17.06
CA LYS A 21 -19.92 -0.91 -18.12
C LYS A 21 -18.79 -0.96 -19.15
N GLY A 22 -19.13 -0.77 -20.43
CA GLY A 22 -18.14 -0.53 -21.48
C GLY A 22 -17.44 0.83 -21.34
N GLY A 23 -16.25 0.98 -21.93
CA GLY A 23 -15.51 2.26 -21.99
C GLY A 23 -14.15 2.21 -21.29
N ASN A 24 -13.68 3.34 -20.77
CA ASN A 24 -12.40 3.43 -20.05
C ASN A 24 -12.61 3.15 -18.56
N GLN A 25 -12.70 1.88 -18.19
CA GLN A 25 -12.91 1.48 -16.79
C GLN A 25 -11.71 1.88 -15.91
N PHE A 26 -10.48 1.83 -16.45
CA PHE A 26 -9.28 2.24 -15.72
C PHE A 26 -9.37 3.67 -15.18
N TRP A 27 -9.73 4.63 -16.03
CA TRP A 27 -9.89 6.02 -15.61
C TRP A 27 -11.05 6.17 -14.61
N SER A 28 -12.18 5.52 -14.89
CA SER A 28 -13.37 5.59 -14.04
C SER A 28 -13.13 5.07 -12.62
N VAL A 29 -12.43 3.94 -12.48
CA VAL A 29 -12.07 3.39 -11.16
C VAL A 29 -11.04 4.29 -10.47
N ASN A 30 -10.01 4.79 -11.17
CA ASN A 30 -9.06 5.74 -10.57
C ASN A 30 -9.79 6.98 -10.02
N LYS A 31 -10.70 7.55 -10.80
CA LYS A 31 -11.50 8.70 -10.38
C LYS A 31 -12.35 8.38 -9.17
N LEU A 32 -13.06 7.24 -9.15
CA LEU A 32 -13.89 6.81 -8.02
C LEU A 32 -13.08 6.77 -6.70
N PHE A 33 -11.91 6.13 -6.71
CA PHE A 33 -11.05 6.03 -5.53
C PHE A 33 -10.53 7.40 -5.09
N VAL A 34 -10.01 8.20 -6.02
CA VAL A 34 -9.47 9.53 -5.71
C VAL A 34 -10.55 10.44 -5.13
N GLU A 35 -11.72 10.51 -5.75
CA GLU A 35 -12.83 11.34 -5.27
C GLU A 35 -13.33 10.87 -3.91
N TYR A 36 -13.50 9.56 -3.70
CA TYR A 36 -13.93 9.02 -2.42
C TYR A 36 -13.01 9.42 -1.27
N PHE A 37 -11.69 9.32 -1.45
CA PHE A 37 -10.74 9.66 -0.39
C PHE A 37 -10.48 11.16 -0.25
N LYS A 38 -10.64 11.96 -1.31
CA LYS A 38 -10.51 13.43 -1.23
C LYS A 38 -11.76 14.11 -0.67
N LYS A 39 -12.92 13.47 -0.76
CA LYS A 39 -14.22 14.03 -0.34
C LYS A 39 -14.18 14.60 1.08
N ASN A 40 -14.86 15.74 1.27
CA ASN A 40 -15.00 16.44 2.55
C ASN A 40 -13.65 16.65 3.25
N SER A 41 -12.68 17.24 2.53
CA SER A 41 -11.33 17.50 3.03
C SER A 41 -10.67 16.24 3.61
N TYR A 42 -10.67 15.17 2.81
CA TYR A 42 -10.11 13.86 3.16
C TYR A 42 -10.72 13.20 4.41
N LYS A 43 -12.03 13.33 4.63
CA LYS A 43 -12.71 12.73 5.79
C LYS A 43 -12.58 11.20 5.81
N ASN A 44 -12.78 10.55 4.66
CA ASN A 44 -12.70 9.09 4.57
C ASN A 44 -11.27 8.58 4.82
N LEU A 45 -10.26 9.29 4.31
CA LEU A 45 -8.86 8.95 4.57
C LEU A 45 -8.49 9.14 6.05
N LYS A 46 -8.99 10.21 6.70
CA LYS A 46 -8.83 10.41 8.14
C LYS A 46 -9.43 9.23 8.93
N ASN A 47 -10.65 8.83 8.59
CA ASN A 47 -11.33 7.73 9.27
C ASN A 47 -10.56 6.41 9.12
N LEU A 48 -10.00 6.16 7.93
CA LEU A 48 -9.12 5.02 7.66
C LEU A 48 -7.93 5.02 8.63
N ILE A 49 -7.15 6.11 8.65
CA ILE A 49 -5.96 6.26 9.47
C ILE A 49 -6.27 6.08 10.97
N GLU A 50 -7.37 6.67 11.46
CA GLU A 50 -7.72 6.59 12.89
C GLU A 50 -8.12 5.18 13.35
N ARG A 51 -8.50 4.28 12.45
CA ARG A 51 -8.74 2.85 12.79
C ARG A 51 -7.44 2.14 13.18
N TRP A 52 -6.32 2.55 12.62
CA TRP A 52 -5.02 1.91 12.82
C TRP A 52 -4.44 2.12 14.22
N LYS A 53 -4.98 3.08 15.00
CA LYS A 53 -4.43 3.50 16.30
C LYS A 53 -4.33 2.37 17.33
N LYS A 54 -5.19 1.35 17.22
CA LYS A 54 -5.25 0.22 18.15
C LYS A 54 -4.25 -0.87 17.81
N ASN A 55 -3.76 -0.92 16.56
CA ASN A 55 -2.82 -1.95 16.14
C ASN A 55 -1.43 -1.68 16.74
N PRO A 56 -0.81 -2.66 17.44
CA PRO A 56 0.45 -2.45 18.15
C PRO A 56 1.62 -1.98 17.27
N ILE A 57 1.71 -2.50 16.04
CA ILE A 57 2.80 -2.17 15.09
C ILE A 57 2.61 -0.74 14.56
N PHE A 58 1.36 -0.31 14.35
CA PHE A 58 1.02 1.00 13.80
C PHE A 58 0.99 2.11 14.84
N LYS A 59 0.68 1.81 16.11
CA LYS A 59 0.51 2.79 17.19
C LYS A 59 1.66 3.79 17.26
N LYS A 60 2.91 3.31 17.15
CA LYS A 60 4.12 4.17 17.20
C LYS A 60 4.33 5.05 15.96
N ARG A 61 3.64 4.76 14.86
CA ARG A 61 3.75 5.47 13.56
C ARG A 61 2.57 6.41 13.30
N MET A 62 1.56 6.43 14.18
CA MET A 62 0.35 7.23 14.00
C MET A 62 0.60 8.72 13.78
N LYS A 63 1.62 9.29 14.44
CA LYS A 63 2.00 10.69 14.21
C LYS A 63 2.41 10.92 12.74
N ILE A 64 3.26 10.05 12.19
CA ILE A 64 3.73 10.13 10.80
C ILE A 64 2.54 10.08 9.82
N PHE A 65 1.58 9.18 10.04
CA PHE A 65 0.39 9.06 9.19
C PHE A 65 -0.51 10.29 9.26
N ARG A 66 -0.71 10.85 10.47
CA ARG A 66 -1.47 12.09 10.66
C ARG A 66 -0.78 13.30 10.04
N ASP A 67 0.55 13.38 10.13
CA ASP A 67 1.34 14.43 9.50
C ASP A 67 1.24 14.35 7.97
N CYS A 68 1.33 13.14 7.40
CA CYS A 68 1.11 12.92 5.97
C CYS A 68 -0.27 13.42 5.51
N LEU A 69 -1.33 13.10 6.27
CA LEU A 69 -2.69 13.59 5.99
C LEU A 69 -2.77 15.12 6.13
N SER A 70 -2.12 15.70 7.13
CA SER A 70 -2.08 17.15 7.33
C SER A 70 -1.43 17.86 6.14
N ILE A 71 -0.30 17.32 5.64
CA ILE A 71 0.37 17.83 4.44
C ILE A 71 -0.58 17.78 3.23
N LEU A 72 -1.28 16.66 3.00
CA LEU A 72 -2.24 16.54 1.90
C LEU A 72 -3.38 17.56 1.93
N LYS A 73 -3.75 18.05 3.13
CA LYS A 73 -4.82 19.03 3.32
C LYS A 73 -4.35 20.47 3.17
N ASN A 74 -3.15 20.77 3.64
CA ASN A 74 -2.74 22.12 3.97
C ASN A 74 -1.61 22.67 3.09
N VAL A 75 -1.00 21.84 2.22
CA VAL A 75 0.05 22.32 1.32
C VAL A 75 -0.51 23.35 0.32
N LYS A 76 0.28 24.38 0.04
CA LYS A 76 -0.05 25.41 -0.97
C LYS A 76 -0.17 24.79 -2.36
N ASN A 77 -1.05 25.33 -3.20
CA ASN A 77 -1.33 24.81 -4.55
C ASN A 77 -0.10 24.66 -5.47
N SER A 78 1.00 25.37 -5.21
CA SER A 78 2.25 25.29 -5.98
C SER A 78 3.11 24.06 -5.65
N ILE A 79 2.87 23.39 -4.52
CA ILE A 79 3.63 22.22 -4.09
C ILE A 79 2.78 20.98 -4.31
N ASN A 80 3.35 19.96 -4.96
CA ASN A 80 2.70 18.66 -5.03
C ASN A 80 2.96 17.87 -3.73
N PRO A 81 1.97 17.73 -2.83
CA PRO A 81 2.18 17.07 -1.54
C PRO A 81 2.51 15.58 -1.69
N SER A 82 2.12 14.94 -2.80
CA SER A 82 2.40 13.53 -3.04
C SER A 82 3.89 13.24 -3.18
N ASN A 83 4.70 14.21 -3.64
CA ASN A 83 6.16 14.05 -3.70
C ASN A 83 6.80 13.93 -2.31
N LEU A 84 6.16 14.46 -1.27
CA LEU A 84 6.63 14.40 0.12
C LEU A 84 6.04 13.21 0.86
N VAL A 85 4.74 12.99 0.66
CA VAL A 85 3.97 11.98 1.38
C VAL A 85 4.30 10.58 0.89
N LEU A 86 4.46 10.37 -0.43
CA LEU A 86 4.61 9.03 -0.98
C LEU A 86 5.88 8.31 -0.50
N PRO A 87 7.08 8.92 -0.55
CA PRO A 87 8.30 8.27 -0.06
C PRO A 87 8.22 7.97 1.44
N THR A 88 7.59 8.87 2.21
CA THR A 88 7.37 8.69 3.65
C THR A 88 6.51 7.45 3.93
N LEU A 89 5.39 7.29 3.22
CA LEU A 89 4.51 6.13 3.39
C LEU A 89 5.17 4.83 2.94
N ILE A 90 5.94 4.86 1.84
CA ILE A 90 6.73 3.73 1.35
C ILE A 90 7.68 3.23 2.45
N ALA A 91 8.43 4.13 3.09
CA ALA A 91 9.33 3.76 4.17
C ALA A 91 8.59 3.14 5.38
N GLN A 92 7.39 3.64 5.69
CA GLN A 92 6.57 3.04 6.76
C GLN A 92 6.07 1.65 6.39
N ILE A 93 5.67 1.43 5.13
CA ILE A 93 5.26 0.10 4.63
C ILE A 93 6.41 -0.91 4.83
N ASP A 94 7.63 -0.57 4.42
CA ASP A 94 8.80 -1.45 4.58
C ASP A 94 9.08 -1.78 6.05
N GLY A 95 9.03 -0.76 6.92
CA GLY A 95 9.25 -0.93 8.35
C GLY A 95 8.19 -1.81 9.02
N ILE A 96 6.92 -1.62 8.65
CA ILE A 96 5.79 -2.43 9.16
C ILE A 96 5.92 -3.88 8.71
N GLN A 97 6.19 -4.13 7.43
CA GLN A 97 6.38 -5.48 6.93
C GLN A 97 7.51 -6.22 7.67
N THR A 98 8.63 -5.54 7.88
CA THR A 98 9.80 -6.09 8.58
C THR A 98 9.45 -6.44 10.02
N GLU A 99 8.79 -5.53 10.73
CA GLU A 99 8.37 -5.74 12.11
C GLU A 99 7.33 -6.86 12.26
N PHE A 100 6.40 -6.96 11.31
CA PHE A 100 5.42 -8.04 11.26
C PHE A 100 6.09 -9.40 11.04
N MET A 101 7.05 -9.49 10.12
CA MET A 101 7.82 -10.71 9.89
C MET A 101 8.60 -11.12 11.16
N ILE A 102 9.24 -10.17 11.84
CA ILE A 102 9.98 -10.42 13.08
C ILE A 102 9.05 -10.92 14.19
N LYS A 103 7.90 -10.27 14.38
CA LYS A 103 6.89 -10.68 15.36
C LYS A 103 6.41 -12.13 15.13
N ASN A 104 6.38 -12.57 13.88
CA ASN A 104 6.01 -13.94 13.49
C ASN A 104 7.20 -14.92 13.45
N GLY A 105 8.33 -14.59 14.10
CA GLY A 105 9.45 -15.50 14.29
C GLY A 105 10.39 -15.63 13.09
N LEU A 106 10.34 -14.68 12.14
CA LEU A 106 11.38 -14.55 11.13
C LEU A 106 12.51 -13.64 11.62
N TYR A 107 13.71 -13.85 11.11
CA TYR A 107 14.83 -12.93 11.32
C TYR A 107 15.64 -12.78 10.03
N TYR A 108 16.30 -11.65 9.86
CA TYR A 108 17.13 -11.39 8.70
C TYR A 108 18.58 -11.83 9.00
N ASP A 109 19.08 -12.78 8.22
CA ASP A 109 20.47 -13.22 8.26
C ASP A 109 21.31 -12.32 7.36
N ILE A 110 22.16 -11.50 8.00
CA ILE A 110 23.05 -10.55 7.30
C ILE A 110 24.10 -11.30 6.47
N GLY A 111 24.64 -12.41 6.99
CA GLY A 111 25.71 -13.16 6.34
C GLY A 111 25.25 -13.85 5.05
N ARG A 112 24.03 -14.38 5.05
CA ARG A 112 23.42 -15.03 3.86
C ARG A 112 22.47 -14.13 3.07
N ARG A 113 22.30 -12.87 3.49
CA ARG A 113 21.40 -11.87 2.89
C ARG A 113 19.99 -12.42 2.62
N GLY A 114 19.34 -12.96 3.66
CA GLY A 114 18.03 -13.58 3.50
C GLY A 114 17.22 -13.69 4.79
N TRP A 115 15.91 -13.77 4.64
CA TRP A 115 15.00 -14.03 5.75
C TRP A 115 15.01 -15.51 6.13
N LYS A 116 15.05 -15.82 7.42
CA LYS A 116 15.00 -17.19 7.95
C LYS A 116 13.89 -17.35 8.96
N ASN A 117 13.34 -18.57 9.03
CA ASN A 117 12.45 -18.97 10.11
C ASN A 117 13.23 -19.49 11.33
N ARG A 118 12.53 -19.84 12.41
CA ARG A 118 13.12 -20.40 13.64
C ARG A 118 13.94 -21.69 13.42
N MET A 119 13.72 -22.41 12.33
CA MET A 119 14.48 -23.62 11.95
C MET A 119 15.71 -23.30 11.09
N GLY A 120 16.02 -22.02 10.86
CA GLY A 120 17.14 -21.59 10.03
C GLY A 120 16.93 -21.74 8.52
N ARG A 121 15.73 -22.13 8.07
CA ARG A 121 15.40 -22.27 6.64
C ARG A 121 15.19 -20.89 6.01
N ILE A 122 15.75 -20.69 4.83
CA ILE A 122 15.56 -19.46 4.05
C ILE A 122 14.12 -19.37 3.57
N ILE A 123 13.51 -18.21 3.75
CA ILE A 123 12.12 -17.92 3.41
C ILE A 123 12.10 -16.77 2.40
N GLN A 124 11.40 -16.99 1.27
CA GLN A 124 11.11 -15.92 0.34
C GLN A 124 9.99 -15.02 0.88
N LYS A 125 10.24 -13.71 0.90
CA LYS A 125 9.32 -12.72 1.49
C LYS A 125 7.94 -12.76 0.83
N LYS A 126 7.88 -12.80 -0.51
CA LYS A 126 6.61 -12.86 -1.26
C LYS A 126 5.78 -14.10 -0.87
N SER A 127 6.37 -15.30 -0.97
CA SER A 127 5.69 -16.55 -0.64
C SER A 127 5.24 -16.62 0.82
N TRP A 128 6.03 -16.06 1.74
CA TRP A 128 5.65 -16.00 3.15
C TRP A 128 4.42 -15.15 3.38
N PHE A 129 4.36 -13.96 2.75
CA PHE A 129 3.18 -13.10 2.86
C PHE A 129 1.95 -13.73 2.21
N LEU A 130 2.07 -14.42 1.06
CA LEU A 130 0.96 -15.18 0.46
C LEU A 130 0.36 -16.17 1.46
N ASN A 131 1.22 -16.88 2.19
CA ASN A 131 0.77 -17.87 3.17
C ASN A 131 0.05 -17.26 4.38
N GLN A 132 0.07 -15.93 4.58
CA GLN A 132 -0.65 -15.28 5.67
C GLN A 132 -2.14 -15.07 5.36
N THR A 133 -2.56 -15.21 4.09
CA THR A 133 -3.94 -14.94 3.68
C THR A 133 -4.72 -16.15 3.19
N LEU A 134 -4.09 -17.33 3.07
CA LEU A 134 -4.62 -18.55 2.44
C LEU A 134 -6.00 -19.05 2.91
N ASN A 135 -6.54 -18.50 4.00
CA ASN A 135 -7.86 -18.83 4.53
C ASN A 135 -8.93 -17.76 4.20
N SER A 136 -8.62 -16.77 3.35
CA SER A 136 -9.53 -15.69 3.00
C SER A 136 -9.34 -15.28 1.54
N GLU A 137 -10.27 -15.71 0.68
CA GLU A 137 -10.25 -15.45 -0.76
C GLU A 137 -10.14 -13.95 -1.10
N LEU A 138 -10.80 -13.09 -0.33
CA LEU A 138 -10.73 -11.64 -0.50
C LEU A 138 -9.37 -11.07 -0.09
N LEU A 139 -8.77 -11.59 0.99
CA LEU A 139 -7.43 -11.20 1.38
C LEU A 139 -6.40 -11.76 0.40
N ASP A 140 -6.57 -12.95 -0.16
CA ASP A 140 -5.66 -13.55 -1.14
C ASP A 140 -5.56 -12.70 -2.40
N GLN A 141 -6.69 -12.26 -2.95
CA GLN A 141 -6.69 -11.36 -4.13
C GLN A 141 -6.08 -9.99 -3.82
N ALA A 142 -6.37 -9.43 -2.64
CA ALA A 142 -5.77 -8.18 -2.20
C ALA A 142 -4.27 -8.32 -1.93
N ASN A 143 -3.85 -9.47 -1.40
CA ASN A 143 -2.46 -9.82 -1.14
C ASN A 143 -1.73 -9.99 -2.47
N ASP A 144 -2.24 -10.75 -3.43
CA ASP A 144 -1.61 -10.89 -4.74
C ASP A 144 -1.37 -9.53 -5.41
N LEU A 145 -2.36 -8.63 -5.38
CA LEU A 145 -2.16 -7.29 -5.91
C LEU A 145 -1.15 -6.48 -5.06
N CYS A 146 -1.27 -6.48 -3.74
CA CYS A 146 -0.34 -5.78 -2.85
C CYS A 146 1.09 -6.29 -2.99
N LEU A 147 1.29 -7.60 -3.08
CA LEU A 147 2.58 -8.25 -3.23
C LEU A 147 3.16 -8.02 -4.61
N ASN A 148 2.35 -8.03 -5.66
CA ASN A 148 2.82 -7.65 -6.99
C ASN A 148 3.19 -6.17 -7.07
N ILE A 149 2.64 -5.30 -6.21
CA ILE A 149 3.01 -3.88 -6.11
C ILE A 149 4.26 -3.69 -5.23
N LEU A 150 4.36 -4.41 -4.11
CA LEU A 150 5.41 -4.25 -3.10
C LEU A 150 6.69 -5.02 -3.43
N PHE A 151 6.54 -6.18 -4.06
CA PHE A 151 7.61 -7.11 -4.42
C PHE A 151 7.79 -7.22 -5.93
N GLN A 152 7.33 -6.24 -6.71
CA GLN A 152 7.69 -6.17 -8.11
C GLN A 152 9.21 -6.06 -8.23
N GLU A 153 9.83 -7.08 -8.82
CA GLU A 153 11.22 -6.97 -9.24
C GLU A 153 11.30 -5.91 -10.33
N SER A 154 12.27 -5.01 -10.18
CA SER A 154 12.58 -4.00 -11.19
C SER A 154 14.08 -3.93 -11.29
N PHE A 155 14.60 -4.20 -12.49
CA PHE A 155 16.01 -4.02 -12.79
C PHE A 155 16.25 -2.60 -13.30
N PRO A 156 17.39 -1.98 -12.98
CA PRO A 156 17.73 -0.66 -13.48
C PRO A 156 17.59 -0.58 -15.00
N GLY A 157 16.90 0.46 -15.50
CA GLY A 157 16.70 0.70 -16.93
C GLY A 157 15.66 -0.17 -17.63
N THR A 158 15.09 -1.18 -16.97
CA THR A 158 14.01 -2.00 -17.56
C THR A 158 12.63 -1.36 -17.33
N PRO A 159 11.66 -1.45 -18.26
CA PRO A 159 10.29 -1.02 -18.00
C PRO A 159 9.62 -1.91 -16.93
N LEU A 160 8.54 -1.44 -16.31
CA LEU A 160 7.79 -2.27 -15.34
C LEU A 160 7.05 -3.38 -16.11
N ASN A 161 7.23 -4.64 -15.70
CA ASN A 161 6.57 -5.80 -16.33
C ASN A 161 5.02 -5.73 -16.32
N ASN A 162 4.42 -4.93 -15.45
CA ASN A 162 2.97 -4.74 -15.37
C ASN A 162 2.58 -3.28 -15.66
N SER A 163 2.05 -3.04 -16.86
CA SER A 163 1.62 -1.71 -17.35
C SER A 163 0.52 -1.05 -16.52
N PHE A 164 -0.17 -1.79 -15.65
CA PHE A 164 -1.33 -1.31 -14.88
C PHE A 164 -0.99 -0.71 -13.52
N VAL A 165 0.25 -0.87 -13.04
CA VAL A 165 0.69 -0.32 -11.76
C VAL A 165 1.93 0.56 -11.97
N THR A 166 1.74 1.87 -11.96
CA THR A 166 2.80 2.88 -12.01
C THR A 166 3.51 3.10 -10.67
N PHE A 167 3.28 2.21 -9.70
CA PHE A 167 3.84 2.30 -8.35
C PHE A 167 4.85 1.19 -8.18
N SER A 168 6.13 1.52 -8.35
CA SER A 168 7.24 0.65 -8.00
C SER A 168 8.05 1.32 -6.91
N ARG A 169 8.02 0.74 -5.71
CA ARG A 169 8.81 1.19 -4.56
C ARG A 169 10.28 1.39 -4.93
N HIS A 170 10.87 0.37 -5.55
CA HIS A 170 12.29 0.34 -5.89
C HIS A 170 12.64 1.47 -6.86
N LYS A 171 11.90 1.62 -7.96
CA LYS A 171 12.15 2.69 -8.93
C LYS A 171 11.92 4.10 -8.38
N ILE A 172 10.97 4.27 -7.47
CA ILE A 172 10.73 5.56 -6.80
C ILE A 172 11.91 5.92 -5.90
N LEU A 173 12.35 4.99 -5.05
CA LEU A 173 13.42 5.24 -4.08
C LEU A 173 14.80 5.36 -4.74
N HIS A 174 15.03 4.69 -5.87
CA HIS A 174 16.26 4.81 -6.67
C HIS A 174 16.23 5.99 -7.67
N GLY A 175 15.16 6.79 -7.69
CA GLY A 175 15.07 7.98 -8.55
C GLY A 175 14.85 7.71 -10.05
N GLU A 176 14.62 6.45 -10.43
CA GLU A 176 14.36 6.07 -11.82
C GLU A 176 12.98 6.50 -12.32
N TYR A 177 12.00 6.57 -11.41
CA TYR A 177 10.66 7.04 -11.73
C TYR A 177 10.39 8.37 -11.05
N LEU A 178 10.50 9.48 -11.79
CA LEU A 178 10.35 10.85 -11.25
C LEU A 178 8.89 11.35 -11.21
N ARG A 179 7.99 10.72 -11.97
CA ARG A 179 6.56 11.12 -12.05
C ARG A 179 5.70 10.41 -11.00
N TYR A 180 6.30 10.06 -9.85
CA TYR A 180 5.67 9.24 -8.82
C TYR A 180 4.62 9.97 -7.98
N GLY A 181 4.74 11.30 -7.84
CA GLY A 181 3.87 12.14 -7.02
C GLY A 181 2.44 12.30 -7.54
N ARG A 182 1.81 11.24 -8.02
CA ARG A 182 0.40 11.27 -8.39
C ARG A 182 -0.45 10.97 -7.16
N ILE A 183 -1.59 11.65 -7.03
CA ILE A 183 -2.49 11.47 -5.88
C ILE A 183 -3.05 10.05 -5.78
N ASP A 184 -3.26 9.38 -6.91
CA ASP A 184 -3.69 7.99 -6.94
C ASP A 184 -2.64 7.06 -6.35
N ASN A 185 -1.35 7.28 -6.60
CA ASN A 185 -0.27 6.53 -5.95
C ASN A 185 -0.25 6.76 -4.44
N THR A 186 -0.45 7.99 -3.99
CA THR A 186 -0.53 8.33 -2.56
C THR A 186 -1.69 7.60 -1.87
N ILE A 187 -2.87 7.61 -2.48
CA ILE A 187 -4.03 6.88 -1.93
C ILE A 187 -3.74 5.38 -1.92
N ARG A 188 -3.13 4.82 -2.97
CA ARG A 188 -2.71 3.40 -3.00
C ARG A 188 -1.80 3.06 -1.83
N ALA A 189 -0.83 3.90 -1.50
CA ALA A 189 0.06 3.66 -0.36
C ALA A 189 -0.70 3.62 0.98
N PHE A 190 -1.69 4.50 1.19
CA PHE A 190 -2.57 4.42 2.37
C PHE A 190 -3.41 3.14 2.40
N LEU A 191 -3.91 2.70 1.25
CA LEU A 191 -4.64 1.43 1.17
C LEU A 191 -3.73 0.24 1.49
N ILE A 192 -2.47 0.26 1.06
CA ILE A 192 -1.52 -0.81 1.36
C ILE A 192 -1.26 -0.88 2.87
N LEU A 193 -1.11 0.28 3.51
CA LEU A 193 -1.01 0.36 4.96
C LEU A 193 -2.26 -0.19 5.65
N ASP A 194 -3.44 0.12 5.14
CA ASP A 194 -4.70 -0.42 5.67
C ASP A 194 -4.79 -1.94 5.56
N PHE A 195 -4.39 -2.50 4.42
CA PHE A 195 -4.29 -3.95 4.24
C PHE A 195 -3.31 -4.58 5.22
N LEU A 196 -2.15 -3.94 5.44
CA LEU A 196 -1.18 -4.40 6.43
C LEU A 196 -1.71 -4.32 7.86
N VAL A 197 -2.60 -3.37 8.19
CA VAL A 197 -3.28 -3.37 9.50
C VAL A 197 -4.11 -4.63 9.65
N GLU A 198 -4.92 -4.99 8.66
CA GLU A 198 -5.75 -6.20 8.72
C GLU A 198 -4.91 -7.47 8.84
N LEU A 199 -3.76 -7.54 8.15
CA LEU A 199 -2.83 -8.68 8.29
C LEU A 199 -2.14 -8.76 9.65
N THR A 200 -2.01 -7.65 10.36
CA THR A 200 -1.20 -7.56 11.59
C THR A 200 -2.03 -7.47 12.87
N ASN A 201 -3.36 -7.39 12.73
CA ASN A 201 -4.34 -7.48 13.81
C ASN A 201 -4.34 -8.89 14.41
#